data_AF-A0A3B0BR95-F1
#
_entry.id   AF-A0A3B0BR95-F1
#
_cell.length_a   1.000
_cell.length_b   1.000
_cell.length_c   1.000
_cell.angle_alpha   90.00
_cell.angle_beta   90.00
_cell.angle_gamma   90.00
#
_symmetry.space_group_name_H-M   'P 1'
#
loop_
_entity.id
_entity.type
_entity.pdbx_description
1 polymer ?
#
loop_
_entity_poly.entity_id
_entity_poly.type
_entity_poly.pdbx_seq_one_letter_code
_entity_poly.pdbx_strand_id
1 'polypeptide(L)' 'MDKNRQLVVFIIEGSTIRKFIILDIIIGSGIFYMVKFLVSSIWIAWVSSFLGTEGIKRVSRLLKNKRKMK' A
#
# COMPACT_ATOMS: atom_id res chain seq x y z
N MET A 1 49.08 25.82 -21.23
CA MET A 1 47.83 25.13 -21.64
C MET A 1 46.81 25.35 -20.53
N ASP A 2 46.12 26.49 -20.60
CA ASP A 2 45.19 26.94 -19.56
C ASP A 2 43.85 26.21 -19.67
N LYS A 3 43.59 25.36 -18.68
CA LYS A 3 42.33 24.61 -18.55
C LYS A 3 41.33 25.50 -17.81
N ASN A 4 40.67 26.37 -18.57
CA ASN A 4 39.65 27.28 -18.11
C ASN A 4 38.46 26.47 -17.53
N ARG A 5 38.37 26.38 -16.19
CA ARG A 5 37.29 25.65 -15.51
C ARG A 5 36.05 26.55 -15.47
N GLN A 6 35.15 26.35 -16.43
CA GLN A 6 33.85 27.02 -16.42
C GLN A 6 33.03 26.50 -15.24
N LEU A 7 32.82 27.35 -14.23
CA LEU A 7 31.89 27.11 -13.13
C LEU A 7 30.47 27.34 -13.65
N VAL A 8 29.73 26.25 -13.86
CA VAL A 8 28.33 26.29 -14.25
C VAL A 8 27.49 26.37 -12.98
N VAL A 9 26.94 27.56 -12.70
CA VAL A 9 26.04 27.79 -11.57
C VAL A 9 24.61 27.56 -12.04
N PHE A 10 23.99 26.48 -11.58
CA PHE A 10 22.56 26.24 -11.79
C PHE A 10 21.77 26.96 -10.69
N ILE A 11 21.04 28.00 -11.08
CA ILE A 11 20.09 28.68 -10.20
C ILE A 11 18.79 27.90 -10.26
N ILE A 12 18.54 27.09 -9.23
CA ILE A 12 17.31 26.32 -9.10
C ILE A 12 16.32 27.16 -8.29
N GLU A 13 15.10 27.29 -8.81
CA GLU A 13 14.04 27.99 -8.10
C GLU A 13 13.70 27.27 -6.78
N GLY A 14 13.74 27.98 -5.66
CA GLY A 14 13.48 27.39 -4.34
C GLY A 14 12.10 26.75 -4.21
N SER A 15 11.12 27.19 -5.02
CA SER A 15 9.79 26.59 -5.14
C SER A 15 9.84 25.13 -5.61
N THR A 16 10.80 24.78 -6.48
CA THR A 16 11.02 23.43 -7.00
C THR A 16 11.56 22.51 -5.92
N ILE A 17 12.53 23.00 -5.13
CA ILE A 17 13.10 22.26 -3.99
C ILE A 17 12.00 21.99 -2.94
N ARG A 18 11.17 22.99 -2.66
CA ARG A 18 10.05 22.86 -1.71
C ARG A 18 9.04 21.79 -2.16
N LYS A 19 8.67 21.78 -3.45
CA LYS A 19 7.76 20.76 -4.01
C LYS A 19 8.34 19.36 -3.89
N PHE A 20 9.64 19.20 -4.15
CA PHE A 20 10.32 17.92 -4.03
C PHE A 20 10.31 17.39 -2.59
N ILE A 21 10.61 18.24 -1.61
CA ILE A 21 10.57 17.88 -0.19
C ILE A 21 9.16 17.48 0.26
N ILE A 22 8.14 18.23 -0.16
CA ILE A 22 6.75 17.91 0.17
C ILE A 22 6.35 16.55 -0.45
N LEU A 23 6.75 16.30 -1.70
CA LEU A 23 6.48 15.04 -2.39
C LEU A 23 7.13 13.87 -1.63
N ASP A 24 8.38 14.01 -1.20
CA ASP A 24 9.11 12.99 -0.46
C ASP A 24 8.45 12.68 0.89
N ILE A 25 8.02 13.72 1.63
CA ILE A 25 7.27 13.56 2.89
C ILE A 25 5.94 12.84 2.66
N ILE A 26 5.21 13.17 1.59
CA ILE A 26 3.93 12.53 1.25
C ILE A 26 4.16 11.07 0.87
N ILE A 27 5.17 10.76 0.07
CA ILE A 27 5.48 9.38 -0.34
C ILE A 27 5.91 8.56 0.87
N GLY A 28 6.86 9.07 1.67
CA GLY A 28 7.36 8.37 2.86
C GLY A 28 6.25 8.13 3.89
N SER A 29 5.45 9.16 4.18
CA SER A 29 4.32 9.03 5.12
C SER A 29 3.21 8.15 4.53
N GLY A 30 2.93 8.28 3.23
CA GLY A 30 1.92 7.50 2.52
C GLY A 30 2.23 6.01 2.54
N ILE A 31 3.49 5.63 2.29
CA ILE A 31 3.94 4.24 2.38
C ILE A 31 3.82 3.73 3.83
N PHE A 32 4.23 4.53 4.82
CA PHE A 32 4.11 4.16 6.23
C PHE A 32 2.67 3.84 6.63
N TYR A 33 1.71 4.73 6.27
CA TYR A 33 0.31 4.50 6.57
C TYR A 33 -0.29 3.36 5.75
N MET A 34 0.10 3.18 4.49
CA MET A 34 -0.33 2.03 3.66
C MET A 34 0.06 0.70 4.30
N VAL A 35 1.32 0.55 4.71
CA VAL A 35 1.80 -0.67 5.39
C VAL A 35 1.09 -0.84 6.73
N LYS A 36 0.97 0.23 7.51
CA LYS A 36 0.26 0.19 8.81
C LYS A 36 -1.22 -0.18 8.66
N PHE A 37 -1.85 0.23 7.56
CA PHE A 37 -3.24 -0.09 7.25
C PHE A 37 -3.43 -1.56 6.87
N LEU A 38 -2.52 -2.11 6.06
CA LEU A 38 -2.53 -3.53 5.67
C LEU A 38 -2.21 -4.47 6.84
N VAL A 39 -1.26 -4.08 7.69
CA VAL A 39 -0.85 -4.85 8.88
C VAL A 39 -1.82 -4.63 10.05
N SER A 40 -2.73 -3.66 9.94
CA SER A 40 -3.77 -3.46 10.96
C SER A 40 -4.62 -4.71 11.08
N SER A 41 -4.70 -5.24 12.30
CA SER A 41 -5.51 -6.42 12.64
C SER A 41 -6.96 -6.27 12.21
N ILE A 42 -7.48 -5.04 12.12
CA ILE A 42 -8.85 -4.76 11.70
C ILE A 42 -9.13 -5.22 10.26
N TRP A 43 -8.19 -5.00 9.34
CA TRP A 43 -8.37 -5.33 7.93
C TRP A 43 -8.31 -6.83 7.69
N ILE A 44 -7.31 -7.46 8.30
CA ILE A 44 -7.14 -8.91 8.26
C ILE A 44 -8.36 -9.59 8.92
N ALA A 45 -8.84 -9.06 10.05
CA ALA A 45 -10.04 -9.56 10.72
C ALA A 45 -11.29 -9.41 9.83
N TRP A 46 -11.44 -8.30 9.13
CA TRP A 46 -12.57 -8.10 8.20
C TRP A 46 -12.56 -9.10 7.05
N VAL A 47 -11.42 -9.24 6.36
CA VAL A 47 -11.28 -10.17 5.23
C VAL A 47 -11.48 -11.61 5.69
N SER A 48 -10.85 -12.01 6.80
CA SER A 48 -10.98 -13.35 7.34
C SER A 48 -12.39 -13.66 7.86
N SER A 49 -13.08 -12.69 8.46
CA SER A 49 -14.47 -12.86 8.93
C SER A 49 -15.45 -13.00 7.76
N PHE A 50 -15.26 -12.24 6.69
CA PHE A 50 -16.04 -12.36 5.46
C PHE A 50 -15.83 -13.73 4.80
N LEU A 51 -14.56 -14.12 4.59
CA LEU A 51 -14.21 -15.42 4.03
C LEU A 51 -14.66 -16.59 4.91
N GLY A 52 -14.55 -16.45 6.23
CA GLY A 52 -15.00 -17.46 7.19
C GLY A 52 -16.51 -17.66 7.12
N THR A 53 -17.28 -16.58 7.10
CA THR A 53 -18.75 -16.63 7.05
C THR A 53 -19.26 -17.24 5.76
N GLU A 54 -18.76 -16.77 4.61
CA GLU A 54 -19.14 -17.33 3.31
C GLU A 54 -18.62 -18.76 3.12
N GLY A 55 -17.40 -19.03 3.59
CA GLY A 55 -16.76 -20.34 3.53
C GLY A 55 -17.55 -21.40 4.29
N ILE A 56 -17.91 -21.12 5.55
CA ILE A 56 -18.72 -22.03 6.37
C ILE A 56 -20.09 -22.27 5.71
N LYS A 57 -20.73 -21.22 5.18
CA LYS A 57 -22.02 -21.34 4.48
C LYS A 57 -21.93 -22.18 3.21
N ARG A 58 -20.79 -22.17 2.52
CA ARG A 58 -20.55 -22.98 1.31
C ARG A 58 -20.28 -24.43 1.66
N VAL A 59 -19.40 -24.69 2.64
CA VAL A 59 -19.09 -26.04 3.12
C VAL A 59 -20.33 -26.71 3.70
N SER A 60 -21.12 -26.00 4.51
CA SER A 60 -22.39 -26.51 5.05
C SER A 60 -23.37 -26.94 3.97
N ARG A 61 -23.50 -26.15 2.89
CA ARG A 61 -24.32 -26.53 1.71
C ARG A 61 -23.81 -27.78 1.01
N LEU A 62 -22.49 -27.89 0.81
CA LEU A 62 -21.87 -29.07 0.17
C LEU A 62 -22.08 -30.34 1.01
N LEU A 63 -21.89 -30.25 2.32
CA LEU A 63 -22.12 -31.37 3.24
C LEU A 63 -23.59 -31.80 3.26
N LYS A 64 -24.53 -30.84 3.27
CA LYS A 64 -25.97 -31.14 3.22
C LYS A 64 -26.37 -31.82 1.90
N ASN A 65 -25.80 -31.40 0.77
CA ASN A 65 -26.05 -32.07 -0.52
C ASN A 65 -25.45 -33.48 -0.60
N LYS A 66 -24.23 -33.71 -0.08
CA LYS A 66 -23.66 -35.07 0.00
C LYS A 66 -24.51 -36.01 0.83
N ARG A 67 -25.11 -35.52 1.92
CA ARG A 67 -25.99 -36.32 2.80
C ARG A 67 -27.35 -36.65 2.18
N LYS A 68 -27.82 -35.87 1.19
CA LYS A 68 -29.05 -36.14 0.44
C LYS A 68 -28.86 -37.13 -0.72
N MET A 69 -27.63 -37.32 -1.20
CA MET A 69 -27.29 -38.28 -2.26
C MET A 69 -26.90 -39.67 -1.73
N LYS A 70 -26.87 -39.85 -0.41
CA LYS A 70 -26.59 -41.12 0.27
C LYS A 70 -27.88 -41.60 0.94
#